data_AF-A0A521PGF2-F1
#
_entry.id   AF-A0A521PGF2-F1
#
_cell.length_a   1.000
_cell.length_b   1.000
_cell.length_c   1.000
_cell.angle_alpha   90.00
_cell.angle_beta   90.00
_cell.angle_gamma   90.00
#
_symmetry.space_group_name_H-M   'P 1'
#
loop_
_entity.id
_entity.type
_entity.pdbx_description
1 polymer ?
#
loop_
_entity_poly.entity_id
_entity_poly.type
_entity_poly.pdbx_seq_one_letter_code
_entity_poly.pdbx_strand_id
1 'polypeptide(L)'
;MFGSSLPLPAPTGLPRALYVPIGCAMGGVVLALSLSSLTDGFAARVLLFYVGTALAYALMPYVRRGDIPLVAAWVVLLAELAPCVAGELISPVKVTADVLGVLMATGPIYVARLRQVQQGDVRPGGRRATEAGR
;
A
#
# COMPACT_ATOMS: atom_id res chain seq x y z
N MET A 1 -3.69 36.13 -13.62
CA MET A 1 -3.01 36.08 -12.30
C MET A 1 -3.94 35.41 -11.31
N PHE A 2 -3.87 34.08 -11.16
CA PHE A 2 -4.51 33.37 -10.05
C PHE A 2 -3.55 32.27 -9.60
N GLY A 3 -2.73 32.61 -8.61
CA GLY A 3 -1.74 31.74 -8.00
C GLY A 3 -1.82 31.83 -6.49
N SER A 4 -3.02 31.73 -5.93
CA SER A 4 -3.21 31.50 -4.50
C SER A 4 -2.98 30.01 -4.25
N SER A 5 -1.72 29.61 -4.07
CA SER A 5 -1.37 28.30 -3.51
C SER A 5 -1.89 28.26 -2.08
N LEU A 6 -3.09 27.69 -1.90
CA LEU A 6 -3.59 27.33 -0.58
C LEU A 6 -2.53 26.45 0.08
N PRO A 7 -2.01 26.82 1.27
CA PRO A 7 -1.09 25.97 2.00
C PRO A 7 -1.87 24.75 2.45
N LEU A 8 -1.85 23.69 1.65
CA LEU A 8 -2.33 22.39 2.09
C LEU A 8 -1.49 21.99 3.30
N PRO A 9 -2.12 21.60 4.42
CA PRO A 9 -1.38 21.14 5.58
C PRO A 9 -0.44 20.02 5.13
N ALA A 10 0.85 20.15 5.46
CA ALA A 10 1.80 19.10 5.17
C ALA A 10 1.26 17.80 5.78
N PRO A 11 1.23 16.68 5.04
CA PRO A 11 0.73 15.43 5.59
C PRO A 11 1.54 15.12 6.84
N THR A 12 0.90 15.25 8.00
CA THR A 12 1.48 14.90 9.30
C THR A 12 1.51 13.38 9.35
N GLY A 13 2.51 12.80 8.68
CA GLY A 13 2.80 11.38 8.77
C GLY A 13 3.04 11.00 10.21
N LEU A 14 2.59 9.80 10.60
CA LEU A 14 2.74 9.33 11.97
C LEU A 14 4.22 9.17 12.32
N PRO A 15 4.60 9.29 13.62
CA PRO A 15 5.97 9.03 14.03
C PRO A 15 6.37 7.61 13.65
N ARG A 16 7.61 7.43 13.18
CA ARG A 16 8.12 6.14 12.67
C ARG A 16 8.00 5.00 13.68
N ALA A 17 8.06 5.29 14.97
CA ALA A 17 7.85 4.31 16.04
C ALA A 17 6.47 3.63 15.95
N LEU A 18 5.47 4.30 15.38
CA LEU A 18 4.12 3.77 15.23
C LEU A 18 3.90 2.99 13.92
N TYR A 19 4.86 2.96 12.99
CA TYR A 19 4.66 2.31 11.69
C TYR A 19 4.43 0.80 11.82
N VAL A 20 5.22 0.14 12.66
CA VAL A 20 5.07 -1.30 12.93
C VAL A 20 3.71 -1.61 13.56
N PRO A 21 3.31 -1.01 14.69
CA PRO A 21 2.01 -1.33 15.30
C PRO A 21 0.83 -0.96 14.40
N ILE A 22 0.90 0.14 13.63
CA ILE A 22 -0.15 0.51 12.67
C ILE A 22 -0.20 -0.50 11.53
N GLY A 23 0.94 -0.87 10.95
CA GLY A 23 1.00 -1.88 9.89
C GLY A 23 0.42 -3.22 10.35
N CYS A 24 0.75 -3.66 11.57
CA CYS A 24 0.18 -4.86 12.18
C CYS A 24 -1.34 -4.73 12.39
N ALA A 25 -1.81 -3.60 12.93
CA ALA A 25 -3.24 -3.36 13.15
C ALA A 25 -4.01 -3.35 11.83
N MET A 26 -3.50 -2.68 10.80
CA MET A 26 -4.07 -2.67 9.46
C MET A 26 -4.12 -4.07 8.84
N GLY A 27 -3.01 -4.81 8.92
CA GLY A 27 -2.95 -6.20 8.44
C GLY A 27 -3.96 -7.09 9.15
N GLY A 28 -4.11 -6.95 10.48
CA GLY A 28 -5.10 -7.67 11.26
C GLY A 28 -6.55 -7.32 10.88
N VAL A 29 -6.84 -6.04 10.64
CA VAL A 29 -8.16 -5.58 10.17
C VAL A 29 -8.47 -6.14 8.78
N VAL A 30 -7.52 -6.07 7.84
CA VAL A 30 -7.69 -6.62 6.49
C VAL A 30 -7.94 -8.13 6.58
N LEU A 31 -7.13 -8.86 7.36
CA LEU A 31 -7.32 -10.29 7.57
C LEU A 31 -8.71 -10.62 8.14
N ALA A 32 -9.12 -9.92 9.20
CA ALA A 32 -10.42 -10.13 9.82
C ALA A 32 -11.58 -9.87 8.85
N LEU A 33 -11.48 -8.82 8.03
CA LEU A 33 -12.47 -8.50 7.02
C LEU A 33 -12.46 -9.51 5.87
N SER A 34 -11.30 -10.02 5.45
CA SER A 34 -11.17 -11.06 4.43
C SER A 34 -11.79 -12.41 4.84
N LEU A 35 -11.86 -12.68 6.14
CA LEU A 35 -12.52 -13.85 6.72
C LEU A 35 -14.01 -13.64 6.98
N SER A 36 -14.51 -12.41 6.81
CA SER A 36 -15.92 -12.09 7.00
C SER A 36 -16.70 -12.19 5.69
N SER A 37 -17.99 -12.51 5.79
CA SER A 37 -18.90 -12.55 4.63
C SER A 37 -19.12 -11.19 3.95
N LEU A 38 -18.72 -10.09 4.61
CA LEU A 38 -18.82 -8.74 4.06
C LEU A 38 -17.94 -8.54 2.81
N THR A 39 -16.89 -9.35 2.64
CA THR A 39 -15.92 -9.20 1.55
C THR A 39 -15.86 -10.41 0.61
N ASP A 40 -16.88 -11.28 0.65
CA ASP A 40 -16.96 -12.44 -0.25
C ASP A 40 -17.16 -12.04 -1.72
N GLY A 41 -17.79 -10.89 -1.97
CA GLY A 41 -17.96 -10.36 -3.33
C GLY A 41 -16.64 -9.89 -3.92
N PHE A 42 -16.40 -10.20 -5.20
CA PHE A 42 -15.18 -9.81 -5.93
C PHE A 42 -14.84 -8.32 -5.77
N ALA A 43 -15.81 -7.43 -6.01
CA ALA A 43 -15.59 -5.98 -5.92
C ALA A 43 -15.29 -5.51 -4.48
N ALA A 44 -15.96 -6.11 -3.48
CA ALA A 44 -15.72 -5.79 -2.07
C ALA A 44 -14.29 -6.17 -1.66
N ARG A 45 -13.80 -7.32 -2.16
CA ARG A 45 -12.44 -7.79 -1.92
C ARG A 45 -11.38 -6.90 -2.60
N VAL A 46 -11.59 -6.52 -3.87
CA VAL A 46 -10.74 -5.53 -4.56
C VAL A 46 -10.67 -4.23 -3.76
N LEU A 47 -11.81 -3.73 -3.29
CA LEU A 47 -11.88 -2.48 -2.53
C LEU A 47 -11.18 -2.59 -1.17
N LEU A 48 -11.31 -3.71 -0.47
CA LEU A 48 -10.62 -3.96 0.79
C LEU A 48 -9.11 -3.78 0.63
N PHE A 49 -8.51 -4.45 -0.36
CA PHE A 49 -7.07 -4.39 -0.59
C PHE A 49 -6.63 -3.07 -1.22
N TYR A 50 -7.45 -2.44 -2.05
CA TYR A 50 -7.20 -1.09 -2.56
C TYR A 50 -7.13 -0.07 -1.42
N VAL A 51 -8.17 -0.02 -0.57
CA VAL A 51 -8.25 0.93 0.55
C VAL A 51 -7.17 0.64 1.58
N GLY A 52 -6.95 -0.63 1.95
CA GLY A 52 -5.89 -1.01 2.88
C GLY A 52 -4.51 -0.57 2.41
N THR A 53 -4.20 -0.79 1.13
CA THR A 53 -2.90 -0.39 0.56
C THR A 53 -2.78 1.13 0.41
N ALA A 54 -3.83 1.82 -0.03
CA ALA A 54 -3.83 3.28 -0.15
C ALA A 54 -3.68 3.97 1.22
N LEU A 55 -4.34 3.44 2.25
CA LEU A 55 -4.28 3.95 3.62
C LEU A 55 -2.88 3.74 4.21
N ALA A 56 -2.18 2.66 3.84
CA ALA A 56 -0.79 2.46 4.25
C ALA A 56 0.13 3.54 3.66
N TYR A 57 -0.06 3.91 2.39
CA TYR A 57 0.68 5.04 1.79
C TYR A 57 0.35 6.38 2.46
N ALA A 58 -0.90 6.59 2.87
CA ALA A 58 -1.34 7.83 3.52
C ALA A 58 -0.79 7.97 4.94
N LEU A 59 -0.86 6.91 5.75
CA LEU A 59 -0.43 6.94 7.15
C LEU A 59 1.08 6.85 7.33
N MET A 60 1.77 6.18 6.40
CA MET A 60 3.20 5.89 6.50
C MET A 60 3.98 6.43 5.28
N PRO A 61 3.94 7.75 5.01
CA PRO A 61 4.49 8.35 3.78
C PRO A 61 6.02 8.22 3.67
N TYR A 62 6.69 7.94 4.77
CA TYR A 62 8.16 7.81 4.84
C TYR A 62 8.66 6.36 4.71
N VAL A 63 7.77 5.38 4.56
CA VAL A 63 8.15 3.99 4.24
C VAL A 63 8.66 3.94 2.81
N ARG A 64 9.62 3.06 2.52
CA ARG A 64 10.05 2.87 1.12
C ARG A 64 8.85 2.39 0.32
N ARG A 65 8.57 3.06 -0.79
CA ARG A 65 7.37 2.78 -1.60
C ARG A 65 7.25 1.34 -2.08
N GLY A 66 8.36 0.59 -2.12
CA GLY A 66 8.39 -0.84 -2.46
C GLY A 66 8.11 -1.79 -1.29
N ASP A 67 8.21 -1.34 -0.05
CA ASP A 67 7.94 -2.18 1.12
C ASP A 67 6.42 -2.35 1.32
N ILE A 68 5.63 -1.33 0.99
CA ILE A 68 4.16 -1.37 1.09
C ILE A 68 3.53 -2.47 0.22
N PRO A 69 3.78 -2.56 -1.10
CA PRO A 69 3.24 -3.66 -1.92
C PRO A 69 3.77 -5.03 -1.51
N LEU A 70 5.02 -5.12 -0.99
CA LEU A 70 5.57 -6.37 -0.48
C LEU A 70 4.81 -6.85 0.76
N VAL A 71 4.55 -5.95 1.72
CA VAL A 71 3.73 -6.26 2.91
C VAL A 71 2.30 -6.59 2.50
N ALA A 72 1.72 -5.84 1.56
CA ALA A 72 0.39 -6.14 1.06
C ALA A 72 0.32 -7.56 0.45
N ALA A 73 1.31 -7.97 -0.34
CA ALA A 73 1.39 -9.33 -0.88
C ALA A 73 1.43 -10.41 0.22
N TRP A 74 2.16 -10.17 1.32
CA TRP A 74 2.14 -11.06 2.48
C TRP A 74 0.76 -11.15 3.13
N VAL A 75 0.04 -10.02 3.22
CA VAL A 75 -1.33 -9.99 3.76
C VAL A 75 -2.30 -10.74 2.84
N VAL A 76 -2.19 -10.58 1.52
CA VAL A 76 -2.96 -11.38 0.55
C VAL A 76 -2.73 -12.88 0.78
N LEU A 77 -1.46 -13.29 0.83
CA LEU A 77 -1.09 -14.69 1.03
C LEU A 77 -1.66 -15.24 2.34
N LEU A 78 -1.58 -14.46 3.42
CA LEU A 78 -2.07 -14.87 4.73
C LEU A 78 -3.61 -14.94 4.76
N ALA A 79 -4.30 -13.99 4.12
CA ALA A 79 -5.75 -13.97 4.01
C ALA A 79 -6.30 -15.18 3.22
N GLU A 80 -5.55 -15.67 2.24
CA GLU A 80 -5.93 -16.83 1.41
C GLU A 80 -5.54 -18.16 2.06
N LEU A 81 -4.45 -18.20 2.84
CA LEU A 81 -4.06 -19.38 3.60
C LEU A 81 -4.89 -19.60 4.86
N ALA A 82 -5.47 -18.54 5.44
CA ALA A 82 -6.23 -18.65 6.68
C ALA A 82 -7.45 -19.60 6.56
N PRO A 83 -8.28 -19.55 5.51
CA PRO A 83 -9.36 -20.53 5.29
C PRO A 83 -8.85 -21.98 5.13
N CYS A 84 -7.64 -22.19 4.63
CA CYS A 84 -7.06 -23.54 4.49
C CYS A 84 -6.85 -24.24 5.82
N VAL A 85 -6.64 -23.50 6.90
CA VAL A 85 -6.57 -24.06 8.26
C VAL A 85 -7.92 -24.66 8.68
N ALA A 86 -9.02 -24.12 8.15
CA ALA A 86 -10.38 -24.63 8.36
C ALA A 86 -10.80 -25.71 7.34
N GLY A 87 -9.90 -26.13 6.44
CA GLY A 87 -10.17 -27.13 5.40
C GLY A 87 -10.79 -26.58 4.13
N GLU A 88 -10.89 -25.25 3.97
CA GLU A 88 -11.35 -24.64 2.73
C GLU A 88 -10.22 -24.53 1.69
N LEU A 89 -10.58 -24.70 0.42
CA LEU A 89 -9.63 -24.56 -0.69
C LEU A 89 -9.38 -23.08 -1.01
N ILE A 90 -8.15 -22.79 -1.45
CA ILE A 90 -7.80 -21.47 -2.01
C ILE A 90 -8.70 -21.18 -3.21
N SER A 91 -9.30 -20.00 -3.25
CA SER A 91 -10.10 -19.55 -4.38
C SER A 91 -9.26 -18.65 -5.28
N PRO A 92 -8.99 -19.05 -6.54
CA PRO A 92 -8.24 -18.21 -7.49
C PRO A 92 -8.89 -16.85 -7.73
N VAL A 93 -10.22 -16.78 -7.65
CA VAL A 93 -10.99 -15.54 -7.84
C VAL A 93 -10.74 -14.56 -6.69
N LYS A 94 -10.70 -15.06 -5.46
CA LYS A 94 -10.41 -14.29 -4.25
C LYS A 94 -8.98 -13.73 -4.29
N VAL A 95 -8.00 -14.59 -4.60
CA VAL A 95 -6.60 -14.18 -4.80
C VAL A 95 -6.47 -13.09 -5.88
N THR A 96 -7.15 -13.27 -7.01
CA THR A 96 -7.09 -12.32 -8.12
C THR A 96 -7.66 -10.95 -7.73
N ALA A 97 -8.77 -10.93 -7.00
CA ALA A 97 -9.37 -9.70 -6.50
C ALA A 97 -8.41 -8.93 -5.57
N ASP A 98 -7.75 -9.65 -4.67
CA ASP A 98 -6.80 -9.08 -3.71
C ASP A 98 -5.60 -8.45 -4.41
N VAL A 99 -5.00 -9.19 -5.34
CA VAL A 99 -3.88 -8.72 -6.16
C VAL A 99 -4.27 -7.50 -7.00
N LEU A 100 -5.46 -7.49 -7.59
CA LEU A 100 -5.97 -6.34 -8.34
C LEU A 100 -6.16 -5.12 -7.44
N GLY A 101 -6.67 -5.28 -6.23
CA GLY A 101 -6.79 -4.18 -5.25
C GLY A 101 -5.44 -3.53 -4.95
N VAL A 102 -4.42 -4.36 -4.68
CA VAL A 102 -3.04 -3.88 -4.45
C VAL A 102 -2.46 -3.19 -5.70
N LEU A 103 -2.68 -3.78 -6.88
CA LEU A 103 -2.22 -3.21 -8.16
C LEU A 103 -2.88 -1.87 -8.46
N MET A 104 -4.19 -1.73 -8.21
CA MET A 104 -4.88 -0.46 -8.43
C MET A 104 -4.36 0.66 -7.52
N ALA A 105 -3.95 0.32 -6.28
CA ALA A 105 -3.36 1.29 -5.36
C ALA A 105 -1.91 1.66 -5.74
N THR A 106 -1.11 0.68 -6.17
CA THR A 106 0.35 0.84 -6.34
C THR A 106 0.75 1.18 -7.78
N GLY A 107 0.01 0.70 -8.78
CA GLY A 107 0.31 0.81 -10.20
C GLY A 107 0.59 2.25 -10.67
N PRO A 108 -0.26 3.24 -10.35
CA PRO A 108 -0.02 4.63 -10.76
C PRO A 108 1.32 5.19 -10.27
N ILE A 109 1.74 4.79 -9.06
CA ILE A 109 3.01 5.23 -8.45
C ILE A 109 4.21 4.67 -9.23
N TYR A 110 4.15 3.38 -9.59
CA TYR A 110 5.21 2.73 -10.37
C TYR A 110 5.28 3.25 -11.79
N VAL A 111 4.12 3.48 -12.44
CA VAL A 111 4.06 4.08 -13.79
C VAL A 111 4.65 5.49 -13.77
N ALA A 112 4.31 6.32 -12.79
CA ALA A 112 4.88 7.66 -12.65
C ALA A 112 6.40 7.60 -12.46
N ARG A 113 6.90 6.67 -11.63
CA ARG A 113 8.34 6.49 -11.42
C ARG A 113 9.07 5.98 -12.67
N LEU A 114 8.47 5.06 -13.42
CA LEU A 114 9.02 4.59 -14.68
C LEU A 114 9.17 5.74 -15.69
N ARG A 115 8.14 6.59 -15.79
CA ARG A 115 8.18 7.78 -16.67
C ARG A 115 9.31 8.73 -16.27
N GLN A 116 9.51 8.98 -14.98
CA GLN A 116 10.63 9.82 -14.49
C GLN A 116 11.99 9.25 -14.89
N VAL A 117 12.17 7.92 -14.77
CA VAL A 117 13.40 7.24 -15.19
C VAL A 117 13.61 7.37 -16.70
N GLN A 118 12.56 7.16 -17.50
CA GLN A 118 12.63 7.29 -18.96
C GLN A 118 12.92 8.73 -19.42
N GLN A 119 12.48 9.73 -18.64
CA GLN A 119 12.75 11.15 -18.90
C GLN A 119 14.15 11.59 -18.45
N GLY A 120 14.94 10.70 -17.84
CA GLY A 120 16.25 11.03 -17.29
C GLY A 120 16.20 11.91 -16.03
N ASP A 121 15.00 12.12 -15.44
CA ASP A 121 14.82 12.84 -14.18
C ASP A 121 15.15 11.94 -12.98
N VAL A 122 16.33 11.34 -13.03
CA VAL A 122 16.92 10.57 -11.94
C VAL A 122 17.80 11.54 -11.18
N ARG A 123 17.30 12.09 -10.08
CA ARG A 123 18.15 12.87 -9.17
C ARG A 123 19.34 12.00 -8.72
N PRO A 124 20.59 12.43 -8.95
CA PRO A 124 21.75 11.74 -8.42
C PRO A 124 21.79 11.98 -6.91
N GLY A 125 21.29 11.03 -6.13
CA GLY A 125 21.43 11.01 -4.68
C GLY A 125 20.17 11.38 -3.89
N GLY A 126 19.87 10.56 -2.88
CA GLY A 126 18.93 10.92 -1.83
C GLY A 126 19.43 12.11 -1.03
N ARG A 127 18.51 12.83 -0.37
CA ARG A 127 18.74 14.05 0.46
C ARG A 127 20.03 14.05 1.31
N ARG A 128 20.54 12.88 1.71
CA ARG A 128 21.78 12.71 2.48
C ARG A 128 23.07 12.99 1.71
N ALA A 129 23.10 12.84 0.38
CA ALA A 129 24.29 13.16 -0.43
C ALA A 129 24.56 14.67 -0.49
N THR A 130 23.50 15.48 -0.45
CA THR A 130 23.58 16.95 -0.38
C THR A 130 23.93 17.48 1.00
N GLU A 131 23.70 16.72 2.08
CA GLU A 131 24.10 17.10 3.45
C GLU A 131 25.56 16.71 3.77
N ALA A 132 26.11 15.70 3.08
CA ALA A 132 27.52 15.31 3.15
C ALA A 132 28.43 16.14 2.23
N GLY A 133 27.87 17.14 1.53
CA GLY A 133 28.60 18.14 0.74
C GLY A 133 29.08 19.33 1.57
N ARG A 134 29.57 19.06 2.78
CA ARG A 134 30.49 19.92 3.54
C ARG A 134 31.72 19.09 3.86
#